data_AF-A0A2X3F4X0-F1
#
_entry.id   AF-A0A2X3F4X0-F1
#
_cell.length_a   1.000
_cell.length_b   1.000
_cell.length_c   1.000
_cell.angle_alpha   90.00
_cell.angle_beta   90.00
_cell.angle_gamma   90.00
#
_symmetry.space_group_name_H-M   'P 1'
#
loop_
_entity.id
_entity.type
_entity.pdbx_description
1 polymer ?
#
loop_
_entity_poly.entity_id
_entity_poly.type
_entity_poly.pdbx_seq_one_letter_code
_entity_poly.pdbx_strand_id
1 'polypeptide(L)'
;MRRQRGEPIAHLVGQREFWSLPLFVSPATLIPRPDTECLVEQALARLPTAPCRILDLGTGTGAIALALASERPDCEVTAVDVMPDAVALALRNAEHLGIANVTISQSDWF
;
A
#
# COMPACT_ATOMS: atom_id res chain seq x y z
N MET A 1 12.57 -31.42 17.38
CA MET A 1 12.10 -30.40 18.36
C MET A 1 13.04 -29.20 18.34
N ARG A 2 12.58 -28.02 17.90
CA ARG A 2 13.30 -26.74 18.07
C ARG A 2 12.27 -25.59 18.17
N ARG A 3 11.52 -25.55 19.27
CA ARG A 3 10.56 -24.51 19.69
C ARG A 3 11.02 -23.84 21.00
N GLN A 4 12.28 -23.40 21.10
CA GLN A 4 12.84 -22.96 22.40
C GLN A 4 13.57 -21.62 22.43
N ARG A 5 13.41 -20.77 21.42
CA ARG A 5 13.83 -19.37 21.51
C ARG A 5 12.67 -18.51 21.04
N GLY A 6 12.01 -17.83 21.96
CA GLY A 6 10.90 -16.90 21.70
C GLY A 6 11.34 -15.66 20.93
N GLU A 7 11.94 -15.86 19.75
CA GLU A 7 12.18 -14.81 18.77
C GLU A 7 10.87 -14.60 17.99
N PRO A 8 10.34 -13.36 17.91
CA PRO A 8 9.20 -13.09 17.04
C PRO A 8 9.58 -13.47 15.61
N ILE A 9 8.80 -14.36 14.98
CA ILE A 9 8.93 -14.78 13.55
C ILE A 9 8.63 -13.60 12.59
N ALA A 10 8.60 -12.36 13.07
CA ALA A 10 8.34 -11.17 12.26
C ALA A 10 9.60 -10.53 11.66
N HIS A 11 10.82 -10.94 12.06
CA HIS A 11 12.05 -10.25 11.67
C HIS A 11 12.80 -10.84 10.45
N LEU A 12 12.17 -11.71 9.66
CA LEU A 12 12.77 -12.28 8.43
C LEU A 12 11.94 -12.10 7.15
N VAL A 13 10.77 -11.46 7.20
CA VAL A 13 9.74 -11.74 6.19
C VAL A 13 9.67 -10.70 5.05
N GLY A 14 10.32 -9.53 5.13
CA GLY A 14 10.34 -8.55 4.02
C GLY A 14 8.97 -8.14 3.46
N GLN A 15 7.90 -8.54 4.15
CA GLN A 15 6.51 -8.43 3.76
C GLN A 15 5.68 -8.20 5.01
N ARG A 16 4.59 -7.46 4.86
CA ARG A 16 3.61 -7.13 5.89
C ARG A 16 2.23 -7.15 5.26
N GLU A 17 1.28 -7.78 5.93
CA GLU A 17 -0.12 -7.71 5.53
C GLU A 17 -0.72 -6.35 5.91
N PHE A 18 -1.47 -5.77 4.98
CA PHE A 18 -2.27 -4.56 5.16
C PHE A 18 -3.55 -4.70 4.34
N TRP A 19 -4.74 -4.54 4.94
CA TRP A 19 -6.01 -4.73 4.22
C TRP A 19 -6.13 -6.10 3.53
N SER A 20 -5.64 -7.15 4.18
CA SER A 20 -5.49 -8.51 3.62
C SER A 20 -4.59 -8.62 2.37
N LEU A 21 -3.85 -7.57 2.01
CA LEU A 21 -2.89 -7.55 0.92
C LEU A 21 -1.47 -7.82 1.46
N PRO A 22 -0.75 -8.85 0.95
CA PRO A 22 0.65 -9.07 1.29
C PRO A 22 1.53 -8.04 0.57
N LEU A 23 2.01 -7.02 1.29
CA LEU A 23 2.88 -5.98 0.74
C LEU A 23 4.33 -6.25 1.11
N PHE A 24 5.23 -6.16 0.13
CA PHE A 24 6.66 -6.00 0.42
C PHE A 24 6.90 -4.71 1.19
N VAL A 25 7.72 -4.79 2.23
CA VAL A 25 8.13 -3.65 3.06
C VAL A 25 9.65 -3.54 3.05
N SER A 26 10.15 -2.32 3.16
CA SER A 26 11.58 -2.07 3.32
C SER A 26 11.85 -1.16 4.52
N PRO A 27 13.08 -1.12 5.06
CA PRO A 27 13.46 -0.14 6.06
C PRO A 27 13.31 1.31 5.61
N ALA A 28 13.26 1.56 4.29
CA ALA A 28 13.10 2.89 3.70
C ALA A 28 11.65 3.40 3.73
N THR A 29 10.68 2.56 4.12
CA THR A 29 9.26 2.90 4.14
C THR A 29 8.65 2.69 5.52
N LEU A 30 7.65 3.49 5.87
CA LEU A 30 6.91 3.30 7.11
C LEU A 30 6.19 1.94 7.07
N ILE A 31 6.34 1.13 8.13
CA ILE A 31 5.63 -0.15 8.23
C ILE A 31 4.14 0.16 8.43
N PRO A 32 3.24 -0.33 7.55
CA PRO A 32 1.80 -0.09 7.67
C PRO A 32 1.31 -0.59 9.04
N ARG A 33 0.62 0.29 9.78
CA ARG A 33 0.03 -0.05 11.08
C ARG A 33 -1.44 -0.43 10.89
N PRO A 34 -2.00 -1.33 11.74
CA PRO A 34 -3.43 -1.65 11.70
C PRO A 34 -4.32 -0.40 11.85
N ASP A 35 -3.87 0.60 12.61
CA ASP A 35 -4.59 1.86 12.79
C ASP A 35 -4.75 2.66 11.48
N THR A 36 -3.95 2.37 10.44
CA THR A 36 -4.03 3.01 9.12
C THR A 36 -5.13 2.41 8.24
N GLU A 37 -5.70 1.25 8.60
CA GLU A 37 -6.86 0.65 7.91
C GLU A 37 -8.12 1.50 8.09
N CYS A 38 -8.25 2.20 9.21
CA CYS A 38 -9.32 3.17 9.46
C CYS A 38 -9.34 4.27 8.37
N LEU A 39 -8.20 4.71 7.85
CA LEU A 39 -8.16 5.70 6.77
C LEU A 39 -8.77 5.15 5.48
N VAL A 40 -8.47 3.90 5.14
CA VAL A 40 -9.02 3.22 3.96
C VAL A 40 -10.54 3.06 4.11
N GLU A 41 -11.02 2.58 5.26
CA GLU A 41 -12.45 2.48 5.57
C GLU A 41 -13.17 3.82 5.39
N GLN A 42 -12.63 4.88 5.99
CA GLN A 42 -13.22 6.20 5.95
C GLN A 42 -13.19 6.80 4.54
N ALA A 43 -12.14 6.54 3.76
CA ALA A 43 -12.07 6.95 2.37
C ALA A 43 -13.15 6.23 1.53
N LEU A 44 -13.23 4.90 1.62
CA LEU A 44 -14.24 4.10 0.91
C LEU A 44 -15.68 4.55 1.21
N ALA A 45 -15.96 4.86 2.48
CA ALA A 45 -17.28 5.36 2.89
C ALA A 45 -17.64 6.75 2.31
N ARG A 46 -16.65 7.53 1.89
CA ARG A 46 -16.83 8.89 1.33
C ARG A 46 -16.71 8.94 -0.18
N LEU A 47 -16.16 7.91 -0.82
CA LEU A 47 -16.07 7.85 -2.27
C LEU A 47 -17.48 7.81 -2.87
N PRO A 48 -17.69 8.50 -4.01
CA PRO A 48 -18.95 8.38 -4.74
C PRO A 48 -19.15 6.94 -5.22
N THR A 49 -20.41 6.56 -5.40
CA THR A 49 -20.77 5.25 -5.98
C THR A 49 -20.39 5.15 -7.45
N ALA A 50 -20.27 6.27 -8.15
CA ALA A 50 -19.80 6.32 -9.53
C ALA A 50 -18.26 6.19 -9.60
N PRO A 51 -17.71 5.75 -10.75
CA PRO A 51 -16.28 5.76 -11.02
C PRO A 51 -15.66 7.15 -10.77
N CYS A 52 -14.50 7.18 -10.13
CA CYS A 52 -13.79 8.42 -9.86
C CYS A 52 -12.28 8.25 -9.88
N ARG A 53 -11.56 9.38 -9.75
CA ARG A 53 -10.10 9.44 -9.71
C ARG A 53 -9.65 9.76 -8.29
N ILE A 54 -8.66 9.04 -7.80
CA ILE A 54 -8.14 9.14 -6.43
C ILE A 54 -6.65 9.51 -6.51
N LEU A 55 -6.19 10.36 -5.59
CA LEU A 55 -4.77 10.72 -5.45
C LEU A 55 -4.28 10.36 -4.04
N ASP A 56 -3.23 9.57 -3.96
CA ASP A 56 -2.50 9.21 -2.73
C ASP A 56 -1.15 9.93 -2.71
N LEU A 57 -0.90 10.72 -1.67
CA LEU A 57 0.26 11.61 -1.53
C LEU A 57 1.20 11.05 -0.45
N GLY A 58 2.42 10.68 -0.83
CA GLY A 58 3.36 10.00 0.05
C GLY A 58 3.02 8.51 0.19
N THR A 59 2.85 7.83 -0.95
CA THR A 59 2.29 6.47 -0.98
C THR A 59 3.16 5.42 -0.28
N GLY A 60 4.46 5.66 -0.11
CA GLY A 60 5.37 4.75 0.59
C GLY A 60 5.40 3.35 -0.05
N THR A 61 4.84 2.35 0.64
CA THR A 61 4.72 0.98 0.13
C THR A 61 3.59 0.78 -0.89
N GLY A 62 2.76 1.80 -1.12
CA GLY A 62 1.52 1.68 -1.89
C GLY A 62 0.32 1.21 -1.06
N ALA A 63 0.44 1.09 0.26
CA ALA A 63 -0.57 0.43 1.09
C ALA A 63 -1.99 0.99 0.91
N ILE A 64 -2.16 2.31 1.03
CA ILE A 64 -3.48 2.95 0.91
C ILE A 64 -3.96 2.91 -0.54
N ALA A 65 -3.11 3.33 -1.49
CA ALA A 65 -3.45 3.32 -2.91
C ALA A 65 -3.90 1.93 -3.41
N LEU A 66 -3.18 0.87 -3.04
CA LEU A 66 -3.48 -0.50 -3.46
C LEU A 66 -4.72 -1.07 -2.78
N ALA A 67 -4.94 -0.75 -1.50
CA ALA A 67 -6.18 -1.13 -0.83
C ALA A 67 -7.41 -0.48 -1.49
N LEU A 68 -7.34 0.83 -1.77
CA LEU A 68 -8.42 1.55 -2.47
C LEU A 68 -8.64 1.01 -3.89
N ALA A 69 -7.57 0.74 -4.63
CA ALA A 69 -7.64 0.20 -5.97
C ALA A 69 -8.25 -1.22 -6.00
N SER A 70 -7.94 -2.05 -4.98
CA SER A 70 -8.50 -3.39 -4.83
C SER A 70 -10.00 -3.37 -4.52
N GLU A 71 -10.45 -2.47 -3.64
CA GLU A 71 -11.86 -2.34 -3.25
C GLU A 71 -12.71 -1.60 -4.29
N ARG A 72 -12.09 -0.73 -5.10
CA ARG A 72 -12.73 0.03 -6.18
C ARG A 72 -12.04 -0.22 -7.52
N PRO A 73 -12.24 -1.41 -8.14
CA PRO A 73 -11.70 -1.70 -9.47
C PRO A 73 -12.20 -0.77 -10.58
N ASP A 74 -13.31 -0.05 -10.33
CA ASP A 74 -13.90 0.94 -11.22
C ASP A 74 -13.24 2.32 -11.12
N CYS A 75 -12.41 2.57 -10.12
CA CYS A 75 -11.70 3.83 -9.92
C CYS A 75 -10.27 3.77 -10.47
N GLU A 76 -9.77 4.93 -10.86
CA GLU A 76 -8.36 5.12 -11.21
C GLU A 76 -7.63 5.76 -10.03
N VAL A 77 -6.60 5.08 -9.52
CA VAL A 77 -5.77 5.59 -8.42
C VAL A 77 -4.45 6.11 -8.96
N THR A 78 -4.08 7.32 -8.59
CA THR A 78 -2.73 7.87 -8.79
C THR A 78 -2.04 7.94 -7.45
N ALA A 79 -0.81 7.44 -7.37
CA ALA A 79 -0.02 7.42 -6.16
C ALA A 79 1.35 8.06 -6.41
N VAL A 80 1.76 8.96 -5.53
CA VAL A 80 3.04 9.67 -5.66
C VAL A 80 3.86 9.60 -4.39
N ASP A 81 5.18 9.60 -4.56
CA ASP A 81 6.13 9.74 -3.45
C ASP A 81 7.39 10.49 -3.93
N VAL A 82 8.02 11.24 -3.04
CA VAL A 82 9.26 11.96 -3.34
C VAL A 82 10.46 11.02 -3.41
N MET A 83 10.39 9.92 -2.66
CA MET A 83 11.48 8.96 -2.55
C MET A 83 11.41 7.95 -3.71
N PRO A 84 12.45 7.85 -4.56
CA PRO A 84 12.44 6.91 -5.69
C PRO A 84 12.35 5.44 -5.23
N ASP A 85 12.94 5.12 -4.08
CA ASP A 85 12.88 3.77 -3.50
C ASP A 85 11.45 3.40 -3.06
N ALA A 86 10.66 4.36 -2.59
CA ALA A 86 9.25 4.15 -2.25
C ALA A 86 8.42 3.90 -3.51
N VAL A 87 8.61 4.70 -4.56
CA VAL A 87 7.97 4.51 -5.86
C VAL A 87 8.26 3.12 -6.43
N ALA A 88 9.53 2.70 -6.41
CA ALA A 88 9.93 1.37 -6.88
C ALA A 88 9.30 0.23 -6.06
N LEU A 89 9.18 0.41 -4.74
CA LEU A 89 8.54 -0.57 -3.86
C LEU A 89 7.04 -0.65 -4.09
N ALA A 90 6.36 0.50 -4.24
CA ALA A 90 4.93 0.55 -4.51
C ALA A 90 4.59 -0.06 -5.89
N LEU A 91 5.41 0.20 -6.92
CA LEU A 91 5.29 -0.45 -8.23
C LEU A 91 5.42 -1.98 -8.13
N ARG A 92 6.42 -2.46 -7.37
CA ARG A 92 6.59 -3.91 -7.13
C ARG A 92 5.38 -4.51 -6.43
N ASN A 93 4.80 -3.81 -5.46
CA ASN A 93 3.59 -4.27 -4.77
C ASN A 93 2.37 -4.31 -5.69
N ALA A 94 2.19 -3.29 -6.54
CA ALA A 94 1.13 -3.27 -7.55
C ALA A 94 1.23 -4.47 -8.51
N GLU A 95 2.45 -4.74 -9.02
CA GLU A 95 2.72 -5.88 -9.89
C GLU A 95 2.49 -7.21 -9.17
N HIS A 96 3.00 -7.35 -7.94
CA HIS A 96 2.85 -8.56 -7.14
C HIS A 96 1.38 -8.91 -6.87
N LEU A 97 0.54 -7.90 -6.62
CA LEU A 97 -0.88 -8.08 -6.34
C LEU A 97 -1.74 -8.13 -7.61
N GLY A 98 -1.18 -7.85 -8.79
CA GLY A 98 -1.92 -7.81 -10.05
C GLY A 98 -2.93 -6.66 -10.14
N ILE A 99 -2.70 -5.57 -9.40
CA ILE A 99 -3.59 -4.40 -9.35
C ILE A 99 -3.15 -3.43 -10.45
N ALA A 100 -3.97 -3.30 -11.50
CA ALA A 100 -3.63 -2.54 -12.70
C ALA A 100 -4.29 -1.15 -12.80
N ASN A 101 -5.26 -0.85 -11.94
CA ASN A 101 -5.96 0.44 -11.89
C ASN A 101 -5.24 1.48 -11.00
N VAL A 102 -3.93 1.33 -10.82
CA VAL A 102 -3.08 2.27 -10.09
C VAL A 102 -1.93 2.75 -10.99
N THR A 103 -1.71 4.06 -11.02
CA THR A 103 -0.55 4.70 -11.65
C THR A 103 0.34 5.26 -10.55
N ILE A 104 1.63 4.88 -10.56
CA ILE A 104 2.58 5.27 -9.51
C ILE A 104 3.70 6.07 -10.16
N SER A 105 4.03 7.23 -9.58
CA SER A 105 5.08 8.11 -10.11
C SER A 105 5.85 8.82 -9.00
N GLN A 106 7.07 9.26 -9.30
CA GLN A 106 7.86 10.07 -8.38
C GLN A 106 7.49 11.54 -8.52
N SER A 107 7.17 12.19 -7.40
CA SER A 107 6.97 13.65 -7.35
C SER A 107 7.21 14.20 -5.95
N ASP A 108 7.64 15.46 -5.86
CA ASP A 108 7.74 16.20 -4.60
C ASP A 108 6.47 17.05 -4.45
N TRP A 109 5.37 16.40 -4.07
CA TRP A 109 4.01 16.96 -4.23
C TRP A 109 3.69 17.31 -5.70
N PHE A 110 2.85 18.31 -5.97
CA PHE A 110 2.47 18.70 -7.34
C PHE A 110 3.66 19.11 -8.20
#